data_AF-A0A1G7F568-F1
#
_entry.id   AF-A0A1G7F568-F1
#
_cell.length_a   1.000
_cell.length_b   1.000
_cell.length_c   1.000
_cell.angle_alpha   90.00
_cell.angle_beta   90.00
_cell.angle_gamma   90.00
#
_symmetry.space_group_name_H-M   'P 1'
#
loop_
_entity.id
_entity.type
_entity.pdbx_description
1 polymer ?
#
loop_
_entity_poly.entity_id
_entity_poly.type
_entity_poly.pdbx_seq_one_letter_code
_entity_poly.pdbx_strand_id
1 'polypeptide(L)' 'MDYSKSGGPRQGRNAPKHREHNERGSAKTPFDKRADKSELLKRMKEAAAKAAEKAPEPKG' A
#
# COMPACT_ATOMS: atom_id res chain seq x y z
N MET A 1 3.71 28.52 -33.66
CA MET A 1 4.35 28.00 -32.43
C MET A 1 5.73 27.48 -32.80
N ASP A 2 6.79 27.95 -32.14
CA ASP A 2 8.15 27.46 -32.36
C ASP A 2 8.42 26.28 -31.40
N TYR A 3 8.29 25.05 -31.91
CA TYR A 3 8.45 23.82 -31.13
C TYR A 3 9.89 23.59 -30.66
N SER A 4 10.87 24.37 -31.13
CA SER A 4 12.24 24.33 -30.58
C SER A 4 12.31 24.89 -29.16
N LYS A 5 11.31 25.70 -28.74
CA LYS A 5 11.23 26.30 -27.40
C LYS A 5 10.49 25.44 -26.37
N SER A 6 9.79 24.39 -26.79
CA SER A 6 9.28 23.37 -25.87
C SER A 6 10.44 22.45 -25.48
N GLY A 7 11.30 22.93 -24.59
CA GLY A 7 12.41 22.15 -24.06
C GLY A 7 11.95 20.79 -23.53
N GLY A 8 12.78 19.76 -23.72
CA GLY A 8 12.48 18.39 -23.33
C GLY A 8 12.22 18.23 -21.82
N PRO A 9 11.64 17.09 -21.41
CA PRO A 9 11.35 16.80 -20.01
C PRO A 9 12.61 16.89 -19.15
N ARG A 10 12.57 17.73 -18.12
CA ARG A 10 13.67 17.86 -17.15
C ARG A 10 13.75 16.60 -16.30
N GLN A 11 14.97 16.11 -16.08
CA GLN A 11 15.21 15.03 -15.13
C GLN A 11 14.65 15.42 -13.75
N GLY A 12 13.84 14.53 -13.17
CA GLY A 12 13.26 14.73 -11.84
C GLY A 12 14.38 14.75 -10.80
N ARG A 13 14.49 15.85 -10.05
CA ARG A 13 15.53 16.03 -9.01
C ARG A 13 15.03 15.72 -7.59
N ASN A 14 13.76 15.30 -7.46
CA ASN A 14 13.12 15.01 -6.17
C ASN A 14 13.26 13.54 -5.73
N ALA A 15 14.03 12.72 -6.44
CA ALA A 15 14.32 11.37 -5.98
C ALA A 15 15.32 11.42 -4.80
N PRO A 16 15.11 10.62 -3.75
CA PRO A 16 16.10 10.47 -2.68
C PRO A 16 17.45 10.03 -3.26
N LYS A 17 18.56 10.62 -2.79
CA LYS A 17 19.92 10.26 -3.23
C LYS A 17 20.31 8.85 -2.80
N HIS A 18 19.74 8.38 -1.69
CA HIS A 18 20.06 7.10 -1.07
C HIS A 18 18.78 6.37 -0.69
N ARG A 19 18.88 5.05 -0.67
CA ARG A 19 17.80 4.16 -0.29
C ARG A 19 17.80 4.02 1.23
N GLU A 20 16.74 4.47 1.90
CA GLU A 20 16.61 4.38 3.35
C GLU A 20 16.65 2.92 3.82
N HIS A 21 17.28 2.66 4.96
CA HIS A 21 17.39 1.28 5.50
C HIS A 21 16.04 0.68 5.89
N ASN A 22 15.07 1.54 6.22
CA ASN A 22 13.70 1.18 6.55
C ASN A 22 12.73 1.43 5.37
N GLU A 23 13.25 1.60 4.14
CA GLU A 23 12.39 1.81 2.98
C GLU A 23 11.52 0.56 2.74
N ARG A 24 10.20 0.75 2.80
CA ARG A 24 9.21 -0.31 2.62
C ARG A 24 9.44 -1.08 1.32
N GLY A 25 9.43 -2.41 1.41
CA GLY A 25 9.62 -3.29 0.25
C GLY A 25 11.08 -3.41 -0.21
N SER A 26 12.05 -2.88 0.53
CA SER A 26 13.47 -3.21 0.32
C SER A 26 13.76 -4.66 0.71
N ALA A 27 14.90 -5.20 0.25
CA ALA A 27 15.35 -6.56 0.61
C ALA A 27 15.52 -6.75 2.13
N LYS A 28 15.79 -5.67 2.87
CA LYS A 28 15.96 -5.69 4.34
C LYS A 28 14.62 -5.57 5.08
N THR A 29 13.58 -5.04 4.45
CA THR A 29 12.22 -4.92 5.01
C THR A 29 11.18 -5.64 4.13
N PRO A 30 11.23 -6.98 4.05
CA PRO A 30 10.36 -7.75 3.16
C PRO A 30 8.91 -7.85 3.65
N PHE A 31 8.66 -7.62 4.95
CA PHE A 31 7.35 -7.76 5.60
C PHE A 31 6.36 -6.64 5.25
N ASP A 32 6.82 -5.57 4.59
CA ASP A 32 5.97 -4.46 4.14
C ASP A 32 5.39 -4.68 2.74
N LYS A 33 5.57 -5.88 2.16
CA LYS A 33 4.77 -6.33 1.02
C LYS A 33 3.35 -6.46 1.51
N ARG A 34 2.52 -5.45 1.23
CA ARG A 34 1.08 -5.51 1.46
C ARG A 34 0.58 -6.80 0.79
N ALA A 35 0.00 -7.68 1.58
CA ALA A 35 -0.74 -8.83 1.08
C ALA A 35 -1.69 -8.37 -0.03
N ASP A 36 -1.87 -9.20 -1.06
CA ASP A 36 -2.78 -8.88 -2.15
C ASP A 36 -4.14 -8.46 -1.59
N LYS A 37 -4.77 -7.46 -2.21
CA LYS A 37 -6.05 -6.91 -1.73
C LYS A 37 -7.09 -8.01 -1.48
N SER A 38 -7.03 -9.10 -2.24
CA SER A 38 -7.83 -10.31 -2.07
C SER A 38 -7.63 -10.98 -0.70
N GLU A 39 -6.40 -11.15 -0.24
CA GLU A 39 -6.09 -11.74 1.07
C GLU A 39 -6.56 -10.88 2.22
N LEU A 40 -6.40 -9.56 2.12
CA LEU A 40 -6.91 -8.62 3.13
C LEU A 40 -8.43 -8.75 3.25
N LEU A 41 -9.15 -8.77 2.11
CA LEU A 41 -10.59 -8.90 2.09
C LEU A 41 -11.06 -10.25 2.67
N LYS A 42 -10.33 -11.35 2.42
CA LYS A 42 -10.62 -12.65 3.05
C LYS A 42 -10.53 -12.57 4.56
N ARG A 43 -9.42 -12.02 5.11
CA ARG A 43 -9.25 -11.86 6.56
C ARG A 43 -10.33 -10.98 7.18
N MET A 44 -10.73 -9.89 6.51
CA MET A 44 -11.80 -9.02 7.00
C MET A 44 -13.16 -9.74 7.04
N LYS A 45 -13.48 -10.54 6.01
CA LYS A 45 -14.71 -11.33 5.98
C LYS A 45 -14.74 -12.41 7.07
N GLU A 46 -13.63 -13.12 7.26
CA GLU A 46 -13.49 -14.13 8.31
C GLU A 46 -13.61 -13.51 9.71
N ALA A 47 -12.98 -12.36 9.94
CA ALA A 47 -13.08 -11.63 11.19
C ALA A 47 -14.53 -11.17 11.45
N ALA A 48 -15.22 -10.66 10.43
CA ALA A 48 -16.62 -10.26 10.54
C ALA A 48 -17.54 -11.45 10.86
N ALA A 49 -17.32 -12.61 10.23
CA ALA A 49 -18.09 -13.83 10.50
C ALA A 49 -17.90 -14.32 11.94
N LYS A 50 -16.65 -14.36 12.42
CA LYS A 50 -16.33 -14.71 13.82
C LYS A 50 -16.93 -13.72 14.83
N ALA A 51 -16.93 -12.43 14.50
CA ALA A 51 -17.52 -11.41 15.35
C ALA A 51 -19.05 -11.56 15.43
N ALA A 52 -19.70 -11.92 14.33
CA ALA A 52 -21.14 -12.19 14.29
C ALA A 52 -21.51 -13.46 15.10
N GLU A 53 -20.69 -14.51 15.01
CA GLU A 53 -20.88 -15.76 15.77
C GLU A 53 -20.71 -15.55 17.28
N LYS A 54 -19.78 -14.68 17.69
CA LYS A 54 -19.48 -14.42 19.11
C LYS A 54 -20.39 -13.35 19.73
N ALA A 55 -21.22 -12.67 18.95
CA ALA A 55 -22.11 -11.65 19.48
C ALA A 55 -23.26 -12.32 20.25
N PRO A 56 -23.43 -12.05 21.57
CA PRO A 56 -24.67 -12.41 22.24
C PRO A 56 -25.82 -11.64 21.60
N GLU A 57 -26.97 -12.31 21.45
CA GLU A 57 -28.18 -11.75 20.83
C GLU A 57 -28.45 -10.31 21.32
N PRO A 58 -28.85 -9.38 20.44
CA PRO A 58 -29.31 -8.08 20.88
C PRO A 58 -30.52 -8.31 21.78
N LYS A 59 -30.37 -8.02 23.08
CA LYS A 59 -31.50 -7.94 24.00
C LYS A 59 -32.39 -6.79 23.54
N GLY A 60 -33.39 -7.12 22.74
CA GLY A 60 -34.58 -6.30 22.50
C GLY A 60 -35.52 -6.34 23.70
#